data_AF-A0A8R7Q2D8-F1
#
_entry.id   AF-A0A8R7Q2D8-F1
#
_cell.length_a   1.000
_cell.length_b   1.000
_cell.length_c   1.000
_cell.angle_alpha   90.00
_cell.angle_beta   90.00
_cell.angle_gamma   90.00
#
_symmetry.space_group_name_H-M   'P 1'
#
loop_
_entity.id
_entity.type
_entity.pdbx_description
1 polymer ?
#
loop_
_entity_poly.entity_id
_entity_poly.type
_entity_poly.pdbx_seq_one_letter_code
_entity_poly.pdbx_strand_id
1 'polypeptide(L)'
;MRAPAEQFLTLRAYGAPPVVVALAAQGAFRGFMDTKTPLYAVVAGNLVNAILDAIFIFPLGLGVSGAALATVTSEYLAAFILLWKLNNELILFSWNVIGSDIIRYLKSGALLIARTIAVILPLWLSTSLAARQGPVPMAGYEISLQVWLTISLLNDALALAGQALLASEYAKGNYKQARLVLYRVLQIGGVTGLALAATLFLGFGYLTLLFTDDPAVLDVAQSGVWFVTITQPINAIAFVFDGLYYGVSDFGYAAYSTVLFLSPLLVLLVITPTFSS
;
A
#
# COMPACT_ATOMS: atom_id res chain seq x y z
N MET A 1 -2.02 28.21 8.95
CA MET A 1 -2.22 26.75 8.81
C MET A 1 -1.70 25.91 9.99
N ARG A 2 -0.85 26.41 10.90
CA ARG A 2 -0.29 25.57 11.99
C ARG A 2 -1.32 25.05 13.01
N ALA A 3 -2.15 25.92 13.58
CA ALA A 3 -3.15 25.53 14.59
C ALA A 3 -4.15 24.42 14.13
N PRO A 4 -4.77 24.48 12.93
CA PRO A 4 -5.64 23.40 12.46
C PRO A 4 -4.86 22.11 12.13
N ALA A 5 -3.62 22.22 11.65
CA ALA A 5 -2.77 21.05 11.41
C ALA A 5 -2.37 20.35 12.72
N GLU A 6 -2.03 21.11 13.77
CA GLU A 6 -1.70 20.57 15.09
C GLU A 6 -2.90 19.86 15.73
N GLN A 7 -4.10 20.45 15.67
CA GLN A 7 -5.32 19.81 16.15
C GLN A 7 -5.61 18.51 15.41
N PHE A 8 -5.52 18.52 14.07
CA PHE A 8 -5.71 17.33 13.26
C PHE A 8 -4.72 16.22 13.63
N LEU A 9 -3.43 16.54 13.71
CA LEU A 9 -2.37 15.57 14.00
C LEU A 9 -2.50 15.01 15.42
N THR A 10 -2.87 15.84 16.39
CA THR A 10 -3.07 15.40 17.77
C THR A 10 -4.25 14.44 17.87
N LEU A 11 -5.36 14.74 17.21
CA LEU A 11 -6.52 13.84 17.14
C LEU A 11 -6.17 12.55 16.40
N ARG A 12 -5.48 12.65 15.27
CA ARG A 12 -5.08 11.49 14.46
C ARG A 12 -4.11 10.57 15.21
N ALA A 13 -3.29 11.09 16.12
CA ALA A 13 -2.40 10.29 16.94
C ALA A 13 -3.16 9.25 17.80
N TYR A 14 -4.39 9.55 18.23
CA TYR A 14 -5.25 8.59 18.92
C TYR A 14 -5.74 7.44 18.03
N GLY A 15 -5.68 7.59 16.70
CA GLY A 15 -5.97 6.52 15.74
C GLY A 15 -4.80 5.56 15.51
N ALA A 16 -3.59 5.90 15.93
CA ALA A 16 -2.43 5.03 15.70
C ALA A 16 -2.54 3.65 16.39
N PRO A 17 -2.94 3.54 17.67
CA PRO A 17 -3.11 2.23 18.32
C PRO A 17 -4.12 1.30 17.62
N PRO A 18 -5.38 1.70 17.33
CA PRO A 18 -6.34 0.81 16.69
C PRO A 18 -5.92 0.43 15.27
N VAL A 19 -5.23 1.30 14.52
CA VAL A 19 -4.70 0.96 13.20
C VAL A 19 -3.67 -0.16 13.29
N VAL A 20 -2.71 -0.07 14.21
CA VAL A 20 -1.70 -1.12 14.40
C VAL A 20 -2.35 -2.46 14.78
N VAL A 21 -3.34 -2.43 15.67
CA VAL A 21 -4.12 -3.60 16.07
C VAL A 21 -4.88 -4.19 14.87
N ALA A 22 -5.56 -3.36 14.09
CA ALA A 22 -6.31 -3.79 12.92
C ALA A 22 -5.37 -4.41 11.87
N LEU A 23 -4.21 -3.81 11.60
CA LEU A 23 -3.22 -4.35 10.67
C LEU A 23 -2.66 -5.72 11.14
N ALA A 24 -2.38 -5.86 12.44
CA ALA A 24 -1.96 -7.12 13.02
C ALA A 24 -3.05 -8.21 12.88
N ALA A 25 -4.30 -7.87 13.20
CA ALA A 25 -5.44 -8.78 13.06
C ALA A 25 -5.69 -9.17 11.59
N GLN A 26 -5.58 -8.23 10.65
CA GLN A 26 -5.64 -8.52 9.21
C GLN A 26 -4.52 -9.46 8.76
N GLY A 27 -3.32 -9.33 9.33
CA GLY A 27 -2.22 -10.27 9.13
C GLY A 27 -2.58 -11.68 9.63
N ALA A 28 -3.15 -11.80 10.83
CA ALA A 28 -3.56 -13.08 11.42
C ALA A 28 -4.65 -13.78 10.59
N PHE A 29 -5.71 -13.07 10.20
CA PHE A 29 -6.77 -13.64 9.35
C PHE A 29 -6.25 -14.11 7.98
N ARG A 30 -5.31 -13.37 7.37
CA ARG A 30 -4.62 -13.82 6.15
C ARG A 30 -3.85 -15.12 6.37
N GLY A 31 -3.25 -15.31 7.54
CA GLY A 31 -2.60 -16.58 7.93
C GLY A 31 -3.58 -17.76 8.00
N PHE A 32 -4.82 -17.52 8.44
CA PHE A 32 -5.90 -18.51 8.41
C PHE A 32 -6.53 -18.71 7.02
N MET A 33 -6.06 -17.98 6.01
CA MET A 33 -6.68 -17.89 4.69
C MET A 33 -8.13 -17.36 4.71
N ASP A 34 -8.53 -16.62 5.76
CA ASP A 34 -9.79 -15.86 5.77
C ASP A 34 -9.52 -14.42 5.33
N THR A 35 -9.90 -14.11 4.10
CA THR A 35 -9.84 -12.74 3.54
C THR A 35 -11.16 -12.00 3.65
N LYS A 36 -12.27 -12.69 3.97
CA LYS A 36 -13.62 -12.11 3.98
C LYS A 36 -13.86 -11.30 5.25
N THR A 37 -13.45 -11.83 6.40
CA THR A 37 -13.62 -11.13 7.68
C THR A 37 -12.89 -9.77 7.70
N PRO A 38 -11.60 -9.68 7.33
CA PRO A 38 -10.90 -8.41 7.11
C PRO A 38 -11.64 -7.45 6.18
N LEU A 39 -12.10 -7.94 5.03
CA LEU A 39 -12.76 -7.12 4.02
C LEU A 39 -14.05 -6.49 4.57
N TYR A 40 -14.90 -7.27 5.24
CA TYR A 40 -16.14 -6.74 5.82
C TYR A 40 -15.88 -5.71 6.92
N ALA A 41 -14.87 -5.93 7.76
CA ALA A 41 -14.51 -4.96 8.80
C ALA A 41 -14.00 -3.63 8.21
N VAL A 42 -13.16 -3.71 7.16
CA VAL A 42 -12.66 -2.51 6.45
C VAL A 42 -13.80 -1.77 5.75
N VAL A 43 -14.71 -2.47 5.07
CA VAL A 43 -15.86 -1.85 4.41
C VAL A 43 -16.79 -1.20 5.44
N ALA A 44 -17.12 -1.88 6.53
CA ALA A 44 -17.93 -1.31 7.60
C ALA A 44 -17.26 -0.06 8.22
N GLY A 45 -15.95 -0.13 8.49
CA GLY A 45 -15.18 1.00 9.00
C GLY A 45 -15.21 2.20 8.04
N ASN A 46 -14.97 2.00 6.75
CA ASN A 46 -15.01 3.08 5.76
C ASN A 46 -16.40 3.68 5.58
N LEU A 47 -17.47 2.87 5.62
CA LEU A 47 -18.83 3.37 5.56
C LEU A 47 -19.18 4.22 6.78
N VAL A 48 -18.81 3.76 7.97
CA VAL A 48 -18.99 4.53 9.20
C VAL A 48 -18.16 5.82 9.16
N ASN A 49 -16.94 5.78 8.63
CA ASN A 49 -16.11 6.96 8.46
C ASN A 49 -16.77 7.99 7.55
N ALA A 50 -17.26 7.58 6.37
CA ALA A 50 -17.95 8.48 5.45
C ALA A 50 -19.22 9.11 6.05
N ILE A 51 -20.00 8.33 6.82
CA ILE A 51 -21.19 8.83 7.52
C ILE A 51 -20.80 9.83 8.61
N LEU A 52 -19.80 9.50 9.43
CA LEU A 52 -19.32 10.37 10.49
C LEU A 52 -18.66 11.64 9.95
N ASP A 53 -17.93 11.56 8.84
CA ASP A 53 -17.38 12.73 8.15
C ASP A 53 -18.49 13.69 7.74
N ALA A 54 -19.55 13.18 7.10
CA ALA A 54 -20.69 14.01 6.73
C ALA A 54 -21.37 14.67 7.95
N ILE A 55 -21.44 13.98 9.10
CA ILE A 55 -22.09 14.49 10.32
C ILE A 55 -21.19 15.47 11.10
N PHE A 56 -19.89 15.19 11.19
CA PHE A 56 -18.96 16.00 11.97
C PHE A 56 -18.52 17.26 11.22
N ILE A 57 -18.43 17.18 9.89
CA ILE A 57 -17.99 18.31 9.05
C ILE A 57 -19.15 19.29 8.83
N PHE A 58 -20.33 18.83 8.37
CA PHE A 58 -21.40 19.75 7.96
C PHE A 58 -22.33 20.18 9.13
N PRO A 59 -23.08 19.28 9.82
CA PRO A 59 -23.95 19.66 10.95
C PRO A 59 -23.22 20.26 12.16
N LEU A 60 -22.11 19.65 12.57
CA LEU A 60 -21.39 20.04 13.79
C LEU A 60 -20.33 21.12 13.55
N GLY A 61 -20.03 21.45 12.29
CA GLY A 61 -19.09 22.50 11.92
C GLY A 61 -17.66 22.27 12.44
N LEU A 62 -17.30 21.04 12.80
CA LEU A 62 -15.98 20.71 13.38
C LEU A 62 -14.87 20.72 12.33
N GLY A 63 -15.23 20.84 11.05
CA GLY A 63 -14.30 20.94 9.93
C GLY A 63 -13.24 19.83 9.97
N VAL A 64 -11.97 20.24 9.94
CA VAL A 64 -10.81 19.34 9.93
C VAL A 64 -10.73 18.46 11.18
N SER A 65 -11.08 18.99 12.36
CA SER A 65 -11.10 18.22 13.61
C SER A 65 -12.21 17.16 13.60
N GLY A 66 -13.33 17.46 12.93
CA GLY A 66 -14.42 16.51 12.69
C GLY A 66 -13.96 15.32 11.86
N ALA A 67 -13.23 15.57 10.76
CA ALA A 67 -12.69 14.52 9.91
C ALA A 67 -11.71 13.60 10.66
N ALA A 68 -10.84 14.18 11.51
CA ALA A 68 -9.94 13.39 12.34
C ALA A 68 -10.69 12.46 13.31
N LEU A 69 -11.70 12.99 14.00
CA LEU A 69 -12.52 12.21 14.94
C LEU A 69 -13.29 11.09 14.25
N ALA A 70 -13.94 11.38 13.11
CA ALA A 70 -14.65 10.38 12.32
C ALA A 70 -13.72 9.22 11.92
N THR A 71 -12.50 9.54 11.52
CA THR A 71 -11.51 8.52 11.12
C THR A 71 -11.08 7.67 12.32
N VAL A 72 -10.73 8.30 13.43
CA VAL A 72 -10.30 7.61 14.65
C VAL A 72 -11.40 6.67 15.17
N THR A 73 -12.63 7.16 15.28
CA THR A 73 -13.77 6.34 15.74
C THR A 73 -14.01 5.13 14.84
N SER A 74 -13.87 5.30 13.53
CA SER A 74 -14.06 4.23 12.56
C SER A 74 -12.95 3.19 12.58
N GLU A 75 -11.71 3.61 12.83
CA GLU A 75 -10.57 2.70 13.04
C GLU A 75 -10.74 1.88 14.31
N TYR A 76 -11.22 2.48 15.40
CA TYR A 76 -11.55 1.76 16.62
C TYR A 76 -12.65 0.73 16.39
N LEU A 77 -13.70 1.08 15.63
CA LEU A 77 -14.76 0.12 15.28
C LEU A 77 -14.22 -1.05 14.45
N ALA A 78 -13.42 -0.76 13.41
CA ALA A 78 -12.81 -1.80 12.58
C ALA A 78 -11.89 -2.72 13.40
N ALA A 79 -11.04 -2.15 14.26
CA ALA A 79 -10.18 -2.91 15.16
C ALA A 79 -10.99 -3.78 16.13
N PHE A 80 -12.09 -3.24 16.69
CA PHE A 80 -12.98 -3.97 17.58
C PHE A 80 -13.65 -5.16 16.90
N ILE A 81 -14.20 -4.97 15.70
CA ILE A 81 -14.84 -6.06 14.91
C ILE A 81 -13.82 -7.19 14.65
N LEU A 82 -12.59 -6.82 14.26
CA LEU A 82 -11.53 -7.78 13.98
C LEU A 82 -11.09 -8.54 15.22
N LEU A 83 -10.87 -7.84 16.34
CA LEU A 83 -10.50 -8.47 17.60
C LEU A 83 -11.60 -9.39 18.14
N TRP A 84 -12.86 -8.97 18.04
CA TRP A 84 -13.98 -9.78 18.49
C TRP A 84 -14.09 -11.09 17.71
N LYS A 85 -13.96 -11.02 16.37
CA LYS A 85 -13.87 -12.21 15.51
C LYS A 85 -12.66 -13.08 15.86
N LEU A 86 -11.50 -12.46 16.11
CA LEU A 86 -10.25 -13.18 16.38
C LEU A 86 -10.28 -13.89 17.73
N ASN A 87 -10.96 -13.32 18.73
CA ASN A 87 -11.16 -13.94 20.04
C ASN A 87 -11.96 -15.26 19.98
N ASN A 88 -12.77 -15.45 18.95
CA ASN A 88 -13.51 -16.70 18.74
C ASN A 88 -12.63 -17.79 18.11
N GLU A 89 -11.52 -17.42 17.45
CA GLU A 89 -10.61 -18.32 16.73
C GLU A 89 -9.31 -18.60 17.53
N LEU A 90 -8.90 -17.68 18.41
CA LEU A 90 -7.65 -17.72 19.15
C LEU A 90 -7.81 -17.29 20.62
N ILE A 91 -6.98 -17.87 21.49
CA ILE A 91 -6.75 -17.33 22.83
C ILE A 91 -5.84 -16.10 22.68
N LEU A 92 -6.41 -14.90 22.72
CA LEU A 92 -5.70 -13.63 22.51
C LEU A 92 -4.61 -13.36 23.56
N PHE A 93 -4.74 -13.93 24.76
CA PHE A 93 -3.79 -13.74 25.85
C PHE A 93 -3.17 -15.06 26.28
N SER A 94 -1.98 -15.34 25.75
CA SER A 94 -1.06 -16.33 26.34
C SER A 94 0.10 -15.56 26.98
N TRP A 95 0.29 -15.73 28.28
CA TRP A 95 1.38 -15.08 29.05
C TRP A 95 2.76 -15.70 28.79
N ASN A 96 2.85 -16.68 27.89
CA ASN A 96 4.11 -17.38 27.60
C ASN A 96 4.86 -16.69 26.45
N VAL A 97 5.35 -15.47 26.70
CA VAL A 97 6.11 -14.71 25.71
C VAL A 97 7.58 -15.12 25.79
N ILE A 98 8.05 -15.89 24.80
CA ILE A 98 9.45 -16.32 24.71
C ILE A 98 10.26 -15.17 24.11
N GLY A 99 11.21 -14.61 24.88
CA GLY A 99 11.99 -13.43 24.47
C GLY A 99 12.78 -13.58 23.15
N SER A 100 13.17 -14.81 22.78
CA SER A 100 13.85 -15.09 21.51
C SER A 100 12.96 -14.83 20.28
N ASP A 101 11.65 -15.05 20.41
CA ASP A 101 10.71 -14.84 19.32
C ASP A 101 10.49 -13.35 19.07
N ILE A 102 10.44 -12.53 20.13
CA ILE A 102 10.34 -11.06 20.03
C ILE A 102 11.52 -10.49 19.23
N ILE A 103 12.75 -10.92 19.53
CA ILE A 103 13.95 -10.43 18.83
C ILE A 103 13.90 -10.80 17.34
N ARG A 104 13.43 -12.01 17.02
CA ARG A 104 13.24 -12.44 15.63
C ARG A 104 12.20 -11.58 14.91
N TYR A 105 11.05 -11.31 15.53
CA TYR A 105 10.02 -10.43 14.96
C TYR A 105 10.50 -8.99 14.80
N LEU A 106 11.24 -8.45 15.77
CA LEU A 106 11.82 -7.10 15.69
C LEU A 106 12.84 -6.99 14.56
N LYS A 107 13.70 -8.00 14.37
CA LYS A 107 14.67 -8.02 13.28
C LYS A 107 13.98 -8.06 11.91
N SER A 108 12.95 -8.90 11.77
CA SER A 108 12.13 -8.92 10.55
C SER A 108 11.43 -7.58 10.34
N GLY A 109 10.83 -7.00 11.38
CA GLY A 109 10.19 -5.68 11.31
C GLY A 109 11.15 -4.58 10.88
N ALA A 110 12.37 -4.56 11.41
CA ALA A 110 13.39 -3.59 11.02
C ALA A 110 13.79 -3.71 9.53
N LEU A 111 13.92 -4.93 9.01
CA LEU A 111 14.15 -5.16 7.58
C LEU A 111 13.01 -4.65 6.70
N LEU A 112 11.76 -4.86 7.14
CA LEU A 112 10.57 -4.37 6.44
C LEU A 112 10.46 -2.85 6.47
N ILE A 113 10.82 -2.21 7.58
CA ILE A 113 10.89 -0.75 7.69
C ILE A 113 11.96 -0.21 6.74
N ALA A 114 13.16 -0.80 6.72
CA ALA A 114 14.23 -0.39 5.81
C ALA A 114 13.81 -0.50 4.34
N ARG A 115 13.12 -1.60 3.98
CA ARG A 115 12.52 -1.78 2.65
C ARG A 115 11.47 -0.71 2.35
N THR A 116 10.57 -0.44 3.29
CA THR A 116 9.49 0.55 3.12
C THR A 116 10.07 1.94 2.89
N ILE A 117 11.09 2.31 3.65
CA ILE A 117 11.85 3.55 3.45
C ILE A 117 12.50 3.56 2.05
N ALA A 118 13.10 2.45 1.62
CA ALA A 118 13.70 2.35 0.30
C ALA A 118 12.70 2.53 -0.86
N VAL A 119 11.44 2.11 -0.69
CA VAL A 119 10.39 2.29 -1.70
C VAL A 119 9.83 3.72 -1.68
N ILE A 120 9.64 4.30 -0.50
CA ILE A 120 9.01 5.63 -0.34
C ILE A 120 9.98 6.77 -0.67
N LEU A 121 11.28 6.62 -0.37
CA LEU A 121 12.27 7.67 -0.61
C LEU A 121 12.34 8.13 -2.07
N PRO A 122 12.43 7.25 -3.09
CA PRO A 122 12.41 7.67 -4.49
C PRO A 122 11.12 8.39 -4.88
N LEU A 123 9.98 7.94 -4.37
CA LEU A 123 8.69 8.60 -4.63
C LEU A 123 8.71 10.02 -4.07
N TRP A 124 9.15 10.20 -2.83
CA TRP A 124 9.27 11.52 -2.20
C TRP A 124 10.25 12.44 -2.92
N LEU A 125 11.39 11.91 -3.36
CA LEU A 125 12.37 12.68 -4.13
C LEU A 125 11.81 13.09 -5.49
N SER A 126 11.12 12.18 -6.18
CA SER A 126 10.50 12.44 -7.47
C SER A 126 9.40 13.49 -7.37
N THR A 127 8.51 13.36 -6.38
CA THR A 127 7.49 14.37 -6.05
C THR A 127 8.13 15.72 -5.71
N SER A 128 9.21 15.73 -4.92
CA SER A 128 9.93 16.95 -4.59
C SER A 128 10.56 17.62 -5.82
N LEU A 129 11.08 16.84 -6.77
CA LEU A 129 11.64 17.39 -8.01
C LEU A 129 10.54 17.96 -8.92
N ALA A 130 9.41 17.25 -9.05
CA ALA A 130 8.25 17.74 -9.79
C ALA A 130 7.69 19.04 -9.20
N ALA A 131 7.59 19.13 -7.86
CA ALA A 131 7.14 20.32 -7.16
C ALA A 131 8.02 21.55 -7.41
N ARG A 132 9.34 21.36 -7.65
CA ARG A 132 10.28 22.45 -7.95
C ARG A 132 10.13 22.99 -9.38
N GLN A 133 9.57 22.21 -10.30
CA GLN A 133 9.36 22.64 -11.70
C GLN A 133 8.12 23.52 -11.87
N GLY A 134 7.28 23.64 -10.83
CA GLY A 134 6.12 24.51 -10.79
C GLY A 134 4.80 23.76 -10.60
N PRO A 135 3.67 24.48 -10.45
CA PRO A 135 2.38 23.88 -10.12
C PRO A 135 1.83 22.97 -11.22
N VAL A 136 2.00 23.34 -12.50
CA VAL A 136 1.46 22.60 -13.65
C VAL A 136 2.18 21.25 -13.83
N PRO A 137 3.53 21.19 -13.86
CA PRO A 137 4.23 19.90 -13.93
C PRO A 137 3.95 18.98 -12.74
N MET A 138 3.85 19.55 -11.54
CA MET A 138 3.53 18.81 -10.32
C MET A 138 2.13 18.18 -10.38
N ALA A 139 1.13 18.92 -10.83
CA ALA A 139 -0.23 18.40 -10.96
C ALA A 139 -0.31 17.24 -11.96
N GLY A 140 0.35 17.36 -13.12
CA GLY A 140 0.39 16.29 -14.13
C GLY A 140 1.13 15.03 -13.63
N TYR A 141 2.24 15.23 -12.89
CA TYR A 141 2.96 14.13 -12.23
C TYR A 141 2.09 13.42 -11.19
N GLU A 142 1.38 14.17 -10.34
CA GLU A 142 0.52 13.60 -9.30
C GLU A 142 -0.62 12.76 -9.89
N ILE A 143 -1.28 13.23 -10.96
CA ILE A 143 -2.32 12.45 -11.65
C ILE A 143 -1.74 11.13 -12.16
N SER A 144 -0.57 11.18 -12.81
CA SER A 144 0.11 9.99 -13.33
C SER A 144 0.47 9.02 -12.21
N LEU A 145 0.97 9.53 -11.09
CA LEU A 145 1.33 8.75 -9.91
C LEU A 145 0.10 8.10 -9.26
N GLN A 146 -1.01 8.83 -9.12
CA GLN A 146 -2.25 8.31 -8.53
C GLN A 146 -2.85 7.18 -9.39
N VAL A 147 -2.89 7.36 -10.71
CA VAL A 147 -3.33 6.32 -11.65
C VAL A 147 -2.40 5.10 -11.57
N TRP A 148 -1.09 5.33 -11.54
CA TRP A 148 -0.10 4.26 -11.42
C TRP A 148 -0.24 3.48 -10.10
N LEU A 149 -0.40 4.17 -8.97
CA LEU A 149 -0.59 3.57 -7.64
C LEU A 149 -1.90 2.77 -7.56
N THR A 150 -3.01 3.33 -8.05
CA THR A 150 -4.33 2.67 -8.02
C THR A 150 -4.28 1.31 -8.71
N ILE A 151 -3.59 1.22 -9.83
CA ILE A 151 -3.46 -0.01 -10.61
C ILE A 151 -2.41 -0.95 -9.99
N SER A 152 -1.36 -0.39 -9.40
CA SER A 152 -0.38 -1.15 -8.62
C SER A 152 -1.03 -1.88 -7.44
N LEU A 153 -2.01 -1.25 -6.77
CA LEU A 153 -2.75 -1.87 -5.65
C LEU A 153 -3.56 -3.11 -6.07
N LEU A 154 -4.01 -3.19 -7.33
CA LEU A 154 -4.65 -4.41 -7.85
C LEU A 154 -3.65 -5.56 -7.95
N ASN A 155 -2.41 -5.27 -8.37
CA ASN A 155 -1.33 -6.26 -8.41
C ASN A 155 -0.87 -6.65 -7.00
N ASP A 156 -0.88 -5.70 -6.05
CA ASP A 156 -0.59 -5.97 -4.64
C ASP A 156 -1.60 -6.96 -4.02
N ALA A 157 -2.89 -6.82 -4.35
CA ALA A 157 -3.92 -7.78 -3.91
C ALA A 157 -3.62 -9.21 -4.41
N LEU A 158 -3.17 -9.36 -5.66
CA LEU A 158 -2.75 -10.65 -6.20
C LEU A 158 -1.49 -11.18 -5.49
N ALA A 159 -0.51 -10.32 -5.24
CA ALA A 159 0.71 -10.67 -4.53
C ALA A 159 0.42 -11.17 -3.10
N LEU A 160 -0.45 -10.48 -2.37
CA LEU A 160 -0.90 -10.88 -1.02
C LEU A 160 -1.62 -12.22 -1.01
N ALA A 161 -2.47 -12.49 -2.03
CA ALA A 161 -3.12 -13.78 -2.17
C ALA A 161 -2.11 -14.90 -2.44
N GLY A 162 -1.15 -14.65 -3.34
CA GLY A 162 -0.06 -15.58 -3.64
C GLY A 162 0.82 -15.87 -2.43
N GLN A 163 1.15 -14.84 -1.65
CA GLN A 163 1.90 -14.94 -0.40
C GLN A 163 1.21 -15.90 0.59
N ALA A 164 -0.08 -15.69 0.86
CA ALA A 164 -0.83 -16.49 1.84
C ALA A 164 -0.94 -17.97 1.42
N LEU A 165 -1.25 -18.22 0.13
CA LEU A 165 -1.34 -19.58 -0.41
C LEU A 165 0.02 -20.29 -0.39
N LEU A 166 1.08 -19.60 -0.80
CA LEU A 166 2.43 -20.16 -0.81
C LEU A 166 2.90 -20.47 0.62
N ALA A 167 2.71 -19.54 1.56
CA ALA A 167 3.06 -19.73 2.96
C ALA A 167 2.31 -20.93 3.58
N SER A 168 1.02 -21.09 3.28
CA SER A 168 0.21 -22.20 3.78
C SER A 168 0.71 -23.55 3.28
N GLU A 169 0.98 -23.70 1.98
CA GLU A 169 1.47 -24.96 1.42
C GLU A 169 2.91 -25.26 1.81
N TYR A 170 3.74 -24.22 1.99
CA TYR A 170 5.09 -24.36 2.51
C TYR A 170 5.09 -24.84 3.97
N ALA A 171 4.21 -24.29 4.82
CA ALA A 171 4.05 -24.71 6.21
C ALA A 171 3.57 -26.17 6.36
N LYS A 172 2.81 -26.69 5.38
CA LYS A 172 2.38 -28.11 5.33
C LYS A 172 3.47 -29.06 4.78
N GLY A 173 4.60 -28.54 4.30
CA GLY A 173 5.65 -29.33 3.64
C GLY A 173 5.32 -29.78 2.22
N ASN A 174 4.26 -29.25 1.61
CA ASN A 174 3.78 -29.63 0.28
C ASN A 174 4.51 -28.87 -0.84
N TYR A 175 5.81 -29.09 -1.00
CA TYR A 175 6.65 -28.33 -1.95
C TYR A 175 6.18 -28.42 -3.42
N LYS A 176 5.55 -29.53 -3.82
CA LYS A 176 4.98 -29.69 -5.16
C LYS A 176 3.84 -28.69 -5.40
N GLN A 177 2.95 -28.54 -4.41
CA GLN A 177 1.81 -27.62 -4.49
C GLN A 177 2.27 -26.18 -4.36
N ALA A 178 3.23 -25.89 -3.47
CA ALA A 178 3.87 -24.58 -3.36
C ALA A 178 4.47 -24.11 -4.69
N ARG A 179 5.16 -25.00 -5.42
CA ARG A 179 5.71 -24.70 -6.76
C ARG A 179 4.62 -24.46 -7.80
N LEU A 180 3.49 -25.17 -7.72
CA LEU A 180 2.34 -24.92 -8.60
C LEU A 180 1.72 -23.54 -8.34
N VAL A 181 1.56 -23.16 -7.07
CA VAL A 181 1.09 -21.82 -6.67
C VAL A 181 2.04 -20.76 -7.21
N LEU A 182 3.35 -20.92 -7.03
CA LEU A 182 4.38 -20.02 -7.56
C LEU A 182 4.19 -19.76 -9.07
N TYR A 183 4.12 -20.80 -9.89
CA TYR A 183 3.97 -20.65 -11.34
C TYR A 183 2.62 -20.04 -11.74
N ARG A 184 1.53 -20.44 -11.09
CA ARG A 184 0.20 -19.90 -11.41
C ARG A 184 0.09 -18.43 -11.05
N VAL A 185 0.59 -18.01 -9.90
CA VAL A 185 0.54 -16.60 -9.49
C VAL A 185 1.42 -15.75 -10.42
N LEU A 186 2.59 -16.23 -10.85
CA LEU A 186 3.42 -15.55 -11.86
C LEU A 186 2.73 -15.44 -13.22
N GLN A 187 2.09 -16.51 -13.70
CA GLN A 187 1.33 -16.48 -14.95
C GLN A 187 0.15 -15.50 -14.89
N ILE A 188 -0.64 -15.58 -13.82
CA ILE A 188 -1.78 -14.68 -13.60
C ILE A 188 -1.26 -13.24 -13.50
N GLY A 189 -0.20 -12.99 -12.73
CA GLY A 189 0.41 -11.66 -12.59
C GLY A 189 0.91 -11.07 -13.90
N GLY A 190 1.54 -11.88 -14.75
CA GLY A 190 1.95 -11.45 -16.09
C GLY A 190 0.75 -11.10 -16.98
N VAL A 191 -0.28 -11.94 -16.98
CA VAL A 191 -1.50 -11.70 -17.76
C VAL A 191 -2.26 -10.46 -17.26
N THR A 192 -2.41 -10.30 -15.93
CA THR A 192 -3.07 -9.13 -15.35
C THR A 192 -2.26 -7.87 -15.60
N GLY A 193 -0.93 -7.91 -15.47
CA GLY A 193 -0.06 -6.78 -15.77
C GLY A 193 -0.16 -6.32 -17.23
N LEU A 194 -0.19 -7.25 -18.18
CA LEU A 194 -0.40 -6.94 -19.60
C LEU A 194 -1.81 -6.41 -19.87
N ALA A 195 -2.83 -7.00 -19.26
CA ALA A 195 -4.22 -6.54 -19.41
C ALA A 195 -4.41 -5.13 -18.85
N LEU A 196 -3.82 -4.83 -17.69
CA LEU A 196 -3.83 -3.51 -17.07
C LEU A 196 -3.07 -2.48 -17.91
N ALA A 197 -1.92 -2.86 -18.47
CA ALA A 197 -1.18 -2.00 -19.39
C ALA A 197 -2.00 -1.68 -20.65
N ALA A 198 -2.61 -2.68 -21.29
CA ALA A 198 -3.46 -2.44 -22.46
C ALA A 198 -4.67 -1.56 -22.14
N THR A 199 -5.31 -1.80 -20.98
CA THR A 199 -6.46 -0.99 -20.52
C THR A 199 -6.05 0.46 -20.28
N LEU A 200 -4.89 0.68 -19.66
CA LEU A 200 -4.34 2.01 -19.45
C LEU A 200 -3.99 2.70 -20.76
N PHE A 201 -3.31 2.01 -21.67
CA PHE A 201 -2.92 2.60 -22.94
C PHE A 201 -4.11 3.20 -23.70
N LEU A 202 -5.25 2.50 -23.67
CA LEU A 202 -6.48 2.93 -24.33
C LEU A 202 -7.29 3.94 -23.49
N GLY A 203 -7.27 3.81 -22.16
CA GLY A 203 -8.13 4.54 -21.24
C GLY A 203 -7.50 5.74 -20.55
N PHE A 204 -6.19 5.91 -20.60
CA PHE A 204 -5.47 6.90 -19.78
C PHE A 204 -5.93 8.33 -20.06
N GLY A 205 -6.14 8.71 -21.32
CA GLY A 205 -6.64 10.05 -21.66
C GLY A 205 -8.03 10.35 -21.09
N TYR A 206 -8.91 9.34 -21.00
CA TYR A 206 -10.22 9.50 -20.36
C TYR A 206 -10.10 9.54 -18.83
N LEU A 207 -9.16 8.78 -18.26
CA LEU A 207 -8.90 8.81 -16.83
C LEU A 207 -8.35 10.16 -16.38
N THR A 208 -7.47 10.80 -17.14
CA THR A 208 -6.91 12.12 -16.76
C THR A 208 -7.97 13.23 -16.74
N LEU A 209 -8.99 13.13 -17.59
CA LEU A 209 -10.12 14.08 -17.62
C LEU A 209 -11.00 14.01 -16.36
N LEU A 210 -10.96 12.89 -15.61
CA LEU A 210 -11.67 12.81 -14.32
C LEU A 210 -11.01 13.67 -13.23
N PHE A 211 -9.74 14.04 -13.40
CA PHE A 211 -8.98 14.80 -12.41
C PHE A 211 -8.95 16.30 -12.69
N THR A 212 -8.92 16.70 -13.97
CA THR A 212 -8.79 18.12 -14.34
C THR A 212 -9.25 18.39 -15.77
N ASP A 213 -9.73 19.63 -15.98
CA ASP A 213 -10.08 20.17 -17.29
C ASP A 213 -8.99 21.13 -17.85
N ASP A 214 -7.89 21.36 -17.10
CA ASP A 214 -6.81 22.26 -17.51
C ASP A 214 -5.95 21.61 -18.61
N PRO A 215 -5.92 22.17 -19.84
CA PRO A 215 -5.17 21.59 -20.96
C PRO A 215 -3.66 21.52 -20.71
N ALA A 216 -3.09 22.46 -19.94
CA ALA A 216 -1.66 22.46 -19.65
C ALA A 216 -1.27 21.32 -18.69
N VAL A 217 -2.15 20.98 -17.75
CA VAL A 217 -1.95 19.83 -16.84
C VAL A 217 -2.17 18.51 -17.56
N LEU A 218 -3.17 18.46 -18.45
CA LEU A 218 -3.47 17.27 -19.26
C LEU A 218 -2.32 16.91 -20.19
N ASP A 219 -1.67 17.89 -20.84
CA ASP A 219 -0.52 17.64 -21.71
C ASP A 219 0.65 17.00 -20.95
N VAL A 220 0.97 17.54 -19.76
CA VAL A 220 1.98 16.94 -18.88
C VAL A 220 1.56 15.54 -18.42
N ALA A 221 0.32 15.34 -17.98
CA ALA A 221 -0.15 14.03 -17.54
C ALA A 221 -0.07 12.99 -18.68
N GLN A 222 -0.49 13.36 -19.90
CA GLN A 222 -0.43 12.51 -21.08
C GLN A 222 1.00 12.15 -21.47
N SER A 223 1.99 13.01 -21.25
CA SER A 223 3.40 12.65 -21.44
C SER A 223 3.82 11.44 -20.57
N GLY A 224 3.18 11.26 -19.40
CA GLY A 224 3.40 10.16 -18.48
C GLY A 224 2.76 8.83 -18.90
N VAL A 225 1.89 8.80 -19.92
CA VAL A 225 1.14 7.59 -20.30
C VAL A 225 2.04 6.40 -20.62
N TRP A 226 3.15 6.67 -21.31
CA TRP A 226 4.11 5.63 -21.70
C TRP A 226 4.81 5.04 -20.50
N PHE A 227 5.23 5.90 -19.56
CA PHE A 227 5.81 5.45 -18.29
C PHE A 227 4.79 4.62 -17.51
N VAL A 228 3.58 5.14 -17.32
CA VAL A 228 2.53 4.45 -16.56
C VAL A 228 2.10 3.15 -17.22
N THR A 229 2.14 3.03 -18.55
CA THR A 229 1.72 1.82 -19.26
C THR A 229 2.81 0.76 -19.31
N ILE A 230 4.02 1.14 -19.75
CA ILE A 230 5.14 0.21 -19.98
C ILE A 230 5.66 -0.38 -18.67
N THR A 231 5.59 0.40 -17.58
CA THR A 231 6.06 -0.09 -16.28
C THR A 231 5.10 -1.10 -15.65
N GLN A 232 3.83 -1.19 -16.05
CA GLN A 232 2.84 -2.02 -15.34
C GLN A 232 3.08 -3.53 -15.43
N PRO A 233 3.47 -4.12 -16.58
CA PRO A 233 3.81 -5.54 -16.63
C PRO A 233 5.03 -5.85 -15.76
N ILE A 234 6.03 -4.97 -15.76
CA ILE A 234 7.23 -5.08 -14.91
C ILE A 234 6.84 -5.01 -13.44
N ASN A 235 5.98 -4.05 -13.11
CA ASN A 235 5.48 -3.81 -11.77
C ASN A 235 4.66 -5.00 -11.26
N ALA A 236 3.73 -5.53 -12.06
CA ALA A 236 2.93 -6.69 -11.70
C ALA A 236 3.80 -7.92 -11.36
N ILE A 237 4.83 -8.17 -12.17
CA ILE A 237 5.79 -9.25 -11.92
C ILE A 237 6.59 -8.97 -10.64
N ALA A 238 7.06 -7.74 -10.44
CA ALA A 238 7.82 -7.35 -9.26
C ALA A 238 7.01 -7.50 -7.96
N PHE A 239 5.75 -7.03 -7.94
CA PHE A 239 4.84 -7.21 -6.80
C PHE A 239 4.58 -8.68 -6.50
N VAL A 240 4.34 -9.49 -7.53
CA VAL A 240 4.16 -10.94 -7.36
C VAL A 240 5.42 -11.57 -6.78
N PHE A 241 6.61 -11.29 -7.31
CA PHE A 241 7.85 -11.80 -6.75
C PHE A 241 8.03 -11.39 -5.29
N ASP A 242 7.78 -10.13 -4.98
CA ASP A 242 7.81 -9.62 -3.62
C ASP A 242 6.92 -10.47 -2.72
N GLY A 243 5.61 -10.57 -3.00
CA GLY A 243 4.68 -11.40 -2.21
C GLY A 243 5.11 -12.86 -2.07
N LEU A 244 5.69 -13.47 -3.11
CA LEU A 244 6.19 -14.85 -3.04
C LEU A 244 7.41 -14.97 -2.11
N TYR A 245 8.34 -14.00 -2.10
CA TYR A 245 9.45 -13.99 -1.14
C TYR A 245 8.96 -13.86 0.32
N TYR A 246 7.95 -13.03 0.56
CA TYR A 246 7.29 -12.98 1.87
C TYR A 246 6.67 -14.32 2.26
N GLY A 247 6.08 -15.03 1.29
CA GLY A 247 5.42 -16.32 1.52
C GLY A 247 6.37 -17.42 2.01
N VAL A 248 7.63 -17.41 1.55
CA VAL A 248 8.67 -18.37 1.98
C VAL A 248 9.44 -17.88 3.22
N SER A 249 9.08 -16.72 3.78
CA SER A 249 9.77 -16.07 4.91
C SER A 249 11.22 -15.68 4.63
N ASP A 250 11.61 -15.47 3.37
CA ASP A 250 12.94 -14.94 3.02
C ASP A 250 12.93 -13.41 3.02
N PHE A 251 12.66 -12.85 4.21
CA PHE A 251 12.62 -11.41 4.42
C PHE A 251 13.99 -10.73 4.21
N GLY A 252 15.08 -11.51 4.31
CA GLY A 252 16.43 -11.03 4.04
C GLY A 252 16.62 -10.71 2.57
N TYR A 253 16.32 -11.67 1.68
CA TYR A 253 16.50 -11.45 0.25
C TYR A 253 15.61 -10.34 -0.32
N ALA A 254 14.36 -10.23 0.16
CA ALA A 254 13.44 -9.15 -0.24
C ALA A 254 13.96 -7.75 0.16
N ALA A 255 14.51 -7.61 1.37
CA ALA A 255 15.09 -6.35 1.82
C ALA A 255 16.40 -6.00 1.09
N TYR A 256 17.32 -6.96 0.94
CA TYR A 256 18.59 -6.72 0.25
C TYR A 256 18.40 -6.39 -1.23
N SER A 257 17.53 -7.10 -1.95
CA SER A 257 17.25 -6.81 -3.36
C SER A 257 16.69 -5.40 -3.54
N THR A 258 15.69 -5.00 -2.75
CA THR A 258 15.07 -3.67 -2.83
C THR A 258 16.08 -2.55 -2.51
N VAL A 259 16.91 -2.73 -1.48
CA VAL A 259 17.95 -1.74 -1.11
C VAL A 259 19.05 -1.66 -2.18
N LEU A 260 19.39 -2.78 -2.81
CA LEU A 260 20.39 -2.80 -3.89
C LEU A 260 19.87 -2.08 -5.13
N PHE A 261 18.60 -2.25 -5.49
CA PHE A 261 17.93 -1.51 -6.58
C PHE A 261 17.72 -0.01 -6.28
N LEU A 262 17.65 0.40 -5.02
CA LEU A 262 17.58 1.82 -4.64
C LEU A 262 18.88 2.57 -5.00
N SER A 263 20.04 1.91 -4.89
CA SER A 263 21.34 2.56 -5.03
C SER A 263 21.59 3.24 -6.39
N PRO A 264 21.28 2.64 -7.57
CA PRO A 264 21.49 3.30 -8.85
C PRO A 264 20.43 4.37 -9.11
N LEU A 265 19.21 4.18 -8.58
CA LEU A 265 18.10 5.11 -8.74
C LEU A 265 18.36 6.42 -7.98
N LEU A 266 18.92 6.35 -6.76
CA LEU A 266 19.35 7.52 -6.00
C LEU A 266 20.47 8.28 -6.72
N VAL A 267 21.43 7.55 -7.30
CA VAL A 267 22.51 8.16 -8.10
C VAL A 267 21.93 8.90 -9.30
N LEU A 268 20.99 8.28 -10.02
CA LEU A 268 20.33 8.91 -11.17
C LEU A 268 19.54 10.16 -10.77
N LEU A 269 18.77 10.10 -9.67
CA LEU A 269 17.95 11.20 -9.16
C LEU A 269 18.78 12.37 -8.62
N VAL A 270 19.93 12.10 -8.01
CA VAL A 270 20.88 13.13 -7.53
C VAL A 270 21.62 13.78 -8.70
N ILE A 271 21.85 13.05 -9.79
CA ILE A 271 22.54 13.55 -10.98
C ILE A 271 21.59 14.31 -11.93
N THR A 272 20.30 13.95 -12.02
CA THR A 272 19.33 14.68 -12.87
C THR A 272 19.29 16.20 -12.67
N PRO A 273 19.34 16.78 -11.45
CA PRO A 273 19.38 18.23 -11.29
C PRO A 273 20.65 18.90 -11.84
N THR A 274 21.74 18.16 -12.11
CA THR A 274 22.95 18.74 -12.72
C THR A 274 22.88 18.87 -14.24
N PHE A 275 21.89 18.24 -14.89
CA PHE A 275 21.71 18.27 -16.35
C PHE A 275 20.64 19.24 -16.84
N SER A 276 19.85 19.85 -15.95
CA SER A 276 18.80 20.82 -16.29
C SER A 276 19.22 22.28 -16.06
N SER A 277 20.51 22.60 -16.13
CA SER A 277 21.05 23.96 -16.04
C SER A 277 21.54 24.45 -17.39
#